data_AF-A0A0H2VHA8-F1
#
_entry.id   AF-A0A0H2VHA8-F1
#
_cell.length_a   1.000
_cell.length_b   1.000
_cell.length_c   1.000
_cell.angle_alpha   90.00
_cell.angle_beta   90.00
_cell.angle_gamma   90.00
#
_symmetry.space_group_name_H-M   'P 1'
#
loop_
_entity.id
_entity.type
_entity.pdbx_description
1 polymer ?
#
loop_
_entity_poly.entity_id
_entity_poly.type
_entity_poly.pdbx_seq_one_letter_code
_entity_poly.pdbx_strand_id
1 'polypeptide(L)' 'MANKKDSKLNYHEEENAMVTDLDDLKELGKEMEQISQENDEEKLNQSHDNEVRSDLKKQ' A
#
# COMPACT_ATOMS: atom_id res chain seq x y z
N MET A 1 20.71 -33.90 27.98
CA MET A 1 19.47 -33.87 27.18
C MET A 1 19.61 -32.81 26.11
N ALA A 2 19.72 -33.18 24.83
CA ALA A 2 19.72 -32.23 23.72
C ALA A 2 18.26 -31.81 23.46
N ASN A 3 17.90 -30.58 23.81
CA ASN A 3 16.61 -30.00 23.46
C ASN A 3 16.59 -29.73 21.95
N LYS A 4 16.32 -30.75 21.15
CA LYS A 4 15.84 -30.57 19.78
C LYS A 4 14.41 -30.08 19.87
N LYS A 5 14.25 -28.76 20.02
CA LYS A 5 13.02 -28.10 19.61
C LYS A 5 13.08 -28.12 18.09
N ASP A 6 12.53 -29.17 17.50
CA ASP A 6 12.16 -29.16 16.10
C ASP A 6 11.26 -27.94 15.93
N SER A 7 11.85 -26.85 15.46
CA SER A 7 11.10 -25.68 15.01
C SER A 7 10.24 -26.22 13.89
N LYS A 8 8.96 -26.43 14.19
CA LYS A 8 7.94 -26.75 13.22
C LYS A 8 7.89 -25.52 12.31
N LEU A 9 8.74 -25.54 11.28
CA LEU A 9 8.80 -24.54 10.24
C LEU A 9 7.37 -24.35 9.77
N ASN A 10 6.95 -23.10 9.69
CA ASN A 10 5.65 -22.70 9.22
C ASN A 10 5.57 -23.10 7.72
N TYR A 11 5.07 -24.31 7.45
CA TYR A 11 5.04 -24.95 6.12
C TYR A 11 4.24 -24.16 5.07
N HIS A 12 3.63 -23.03 5.44
CA HIS A 12 2.82 -22.17 4.58
C HIS A 12 3.41 -20.77 4.39
N GLU A 13 4.65 -20.49 4.81
CA GLU A 13 5.26 -19.16 4.58
C GLU A 13 5.42 -18.83 3.10
N GLU A 14 5.79 -19.81 2.27
CA GLU A 14 5.87 -19.61 0.81
C GLU A 14 4.50 -19.31 0.17
N GLU A 15 3.42 -19.89 0.70
CA GLU A 15 2.07 -19.70 0.17
C GLU A 15 1.49 -18.32 0.53
N ASN A 16 1.95 -17.70 1.61
CA ASN A 16 1.53 -16.36 2.05
C ASN A 16 2.49 -15.25 1.60
N ALA A 17 3.45 -15.55 0.72
CA ALA A 17 4.38 -14.56 0.22
C ALA A 17 3.62 -13.55 -0.66
N MET A 18 3.50 -12.30 -0.20
CA MET A 18 2.87 -11.22 -0.97
C MET A 18 3.72 -10.77 -2.17
N VAL A 19 4.98 -11.19 -2.23
CA VAL A 19 5.95 -10.87 -3.28
C VAL A 19 6.87 -12.07 -3.40
N THR A 20 7.01 -12.61 -4.60
CA THR A 20 7.89 -13.74 -4.89
C THR A 20 9.14 -13.32 -5.67
N ASP A 21 9.02 -12.31 -6.53
CA ASP A 21 10.14 -11.82 -7.34
C ASP A 21 10.13 -10.30 -7.57
N LEU A 22 11.06 -9.84 -8.41
CA LEU A 22 11.20 -8.42 -8.74
C LEU A 22 10.04 -7.91 -9.61
N ASP A 23 9.42 -8.77 -10.40
CA ASP A 23 8.34 -8.38 -11.29
C ASP A 23 7.04 -8.17 -10.49
N ASP A 24 6.78 -8.97 -9.47
CA ASP A 24 5.71 -8.74 -8.48
C ASP A 24 5.87 -7.37 -7.78
N LEU A 25 7.10 -6.99 -7.41
CA LEU A 25 7.37 -5.67 -6.80
C LEU A 25 7.06 -4.53 -7.77
N LYS A 26 7.36 -4.70 -9.05
CA LYS A 26 7.08 -3.67 -10.07
C LYS A 26 5.59 -3.54 -10.31
N GLU A 27 4.86 -4.65 -10.35
CA GLU A 27 3.42 -4.65 -10.52
C GLU A 27 2.74 -3.96 -9.34
N LEU A 28 3.10 -4.35 -8.11
CA LEU A 28 2.61 -3.70 -6.89
C LEU A 28 2.94 -2.20 -6.87
N GLY A 29 4.13 -1.81 -7.31
CA GLY A 29 4.53 -0.41 -7.41
C GLY A 29 3.63 0.41 -8.36
N LYS A 30 3.21 -0.17 -9.48
CA LYS A 30 2.29 0.48 -10.43
C LYS A 30 0.89 0.62 -9.86
N GLU A 31 0.38 -0.42 -9.20
CA GLU A 31 -0.94 -0.38 -8.56
C GLU A 31 -0.97 0.69 -7.46
N MET A 32 0.09 0.78 -6.65
CA MET A 32 0.22 1.81 -5.63
C MET A 32 0.26 3.22 -6.21
N GLU A 33 0.96 3.42 -7.34
CA GLU A 33 0.99 4.71 -8.02
C GLU A 33 -0.41 5.11 -8.53
N GLN A 34 -1.14 4.17 -9.13
CA GLN A 34 -2.51 4.41 -9.61
C GLN A 34 -3.45 4.81 -8.45
N ILE A 35 -3.43 4.05 -7.35
CA ILE A 35 -4.27 4.33 -6.17
C ILE A 35 -3.90 5.68 -5.55
N SER A 36 -2.60 6.02 -5.51
CA SER A 36 -2.16 7.32 -4.99
C SER A 36 -2.71 8.48 -5.83
N GLN A 37 -2.69 8.35 -7.16
CA GLN A 37 -3.22 9.36 -8.06
C GLN A 37 -4.74 9.51 -7.91
N GLU A 38 -5.48 8.39 -7.91
CA GLU A 38 -6.94 8.41 -7.71
C GLU A 38 -7.32 9.03 -6.36
N ASN A 39 -6.61 8.67 -5.27
CA ASN A 39 -6.86 9.23 -3.95
C ASN A 39 -6.59 10.75 -3.89
N ASP A 40 -5.52 11.22 -4.52
CA ASP A 40 -5.19 12.64 -4.57
C ASP A 40 -6.23 13.43 -5.37
N GLU A 41 -6.67 12.90 -6.51
CA GLU A 41 -7.72 13.50 -7.33
C GLU A 41 -9.07 13.52 -6.61
N GLU A 42 -9.46 12.42 -5.95
CA GLU A 42 -10.69 12.36 -5.18
C GLU A 42 -10.67 13.41 -4.06
N LYS A 43 -9.57 13.46 -3.29
CA LYS A 43 -9.40 14.42 -2.20
C LYS A 43 -9.42 15.86 -2.68
N LEU A 44 -8.85 16.14 -3.86
CA LEU A 44 -8.89 17.46 -4.47
C LEU A 44 -10.32 17.85 -4.89
N ASN A 45 -11.08 16.91 -5.44
CA ASN A 45 -12.44 17.13 -5.96
C ASN A 45 -13.53 17.10 -4.89
N GLN A 46 -13.22 16.61 -3.69
CA GLN A 46 -14.14 16.64 -2.55
C GLN A 46 -14.58 18.08 -2.23
N SER A 47 -15.85 18.21 -1.82
CA SER A 47 -16.41 19.49 -1.38
C SER A 47 -15.84 19.86 -0.01
N HIS A 48 -14.88 20.77 0.01
CA HIS A 48 -14.34 21.34 1.24
C HIS A 48 -15.07 22.63 1.60
N ASP A 49 -15.14 22.94 2.90
CA ASP A 49 -15.64 24.24 3.34
C ASP A 49 -14.75 25.35 2.76
N ASN A 50 -15.36 26.40 2.19
CA ASN A 50 -14.61 27.44 1.49
C ASN A 50 -13.65 28.21 2.42
N GLU A 51 -13.87 28.15 3.73
CA GLU A 51 -13.00 28.75 4.74
C GLU A 51 -11.69 27.96 4.95
N VAL A 52 -11.69 26.66 4.67
CA VAL A 52 -10.51 25.78 4.86
C VAL A 52 -9.78 25.45 3.55
N ARG A 53 -10.39 25.75 2.39
CA ARG A 53 -9.81 25.54 1.06
C ARG A 53 -8.76 26.62 0.75
N SER A 54 -7.52 26.36 1.12
CA SER A 54 -6.40 27.32 1.00
C SER A 54 -5.85 27.52 -0.42
N ASP A 55 -6.08 26.55 -1.30
CA ASP A 55 -5.69 26.55 -2.72
C ASP A 55 -6.60 27.44 -3.57
N LEU A 56 -7.88 27.53 -3.22
CA LEU A 56 -8.86 28.38 -3.87
C LEU A 56 -8.72 29.82 -3.35
N LYS A 57 -7.59 30.48 -3.64
CA LYS A 57 -7.43 31.91 -3.35
C LYS A 57 -8.54 32.68 -4.06
N LYS A 58 -9.44 33.29 -3.28
CA LYS A 58 -10.43 34.27 -3.76
C LYS A 58 -9.66 35.36 -4.51
N GLN A 59 -9.83 35.42 -5.83
CA GLN A 59 -9.41 36.59 -6.64
C GLN A 59 -10.23 37.81 -6.25
#